data_AF-A0A4P9Y9Q3-F1
#
_entry.id   AF-A0A4P9Y9Q3-F1
#
_cell.length_a   1.000
_cell.length_b   1.000
_cell.length_c   1.000
_cell.angle_alpha   90.00
_cell.angle_beta   90.00
_cell.angle_gamma   90.00
#
_symmetry.space_group_name_H-M   'P 1'
#
loop_
_entity.id
_entity.type
_entity.pdbx_description
1 polymer ?
#
loop_
_entity_poly.entity_id
_entity_poly.type
_entity_poly.pdbx_seq_one_letter_code
_entity_poly.pdbx_strand_id
1 'polypeptide(L)'
;MTSENFLEYFWQLSSLDSKTRNRSAHGLVEFLLEKQAEMQRSQDSFEKDKLDFKNGDFTKAEKVFCYEINYSIGRLVTGLNSSRDAARLGFSLALTLLLEKMDFVPAEYVYYTQDGISEKNKGLKGQEEKEYYFARMFAVMVVLRARMIDRSENKKDVIEK
;
A
#
# COMPACT_ATOMS: atom_id res chain seq x y z
N MET A 1 -10.93 1.97 21.58
CA MET A 1 -11.57 2.75 20.48
C MET A 1 -11.77 1.78 19.33
N THR A 2 -13.03 1.53 18.99
CA THR A 2 -13.54 0.38 18.24
C THR A 2 -13.13 0.41 16.76
N SER A 3 -13.02 -0.77 16.17
CA SER A 3 -12.75 -1.04 14.75
C SER A 3 -13.68 -0.32 13.75
N GLU A 4 -14.79 0.27 14.22
CA GLU A 4 -15.70 1.10 13.42
C GLU A 4 -15.01 2.30 12.77
N ASN A 5 -13.97 2.88 13.39
CA ASN A 5 -13.27 4.04 12.79
C ASN A 5 -12.24 3.65 11.71
N PHE A 6 -11.72 2.41 11.74
CA PHE A 6 -10.69 1.97 10.78
C PHE A 6 -11.27 1.78 9.37
N LEU A 7 -12.42 1.10 9.27
CA LEU A 7 -13.05 0.84 7.98
C LEU A 7 -13.63 2.09 7.33
N GLU A 8 -14.06 3.07 8.15
CA GLU A 8 -14.61 4.35 7.69
C GLU A 8 -13.65 5.11 6.78
N TYR A 9 -12.35 5.05 7.05
CA TYR A 9 -11.37 5.67 6.18
C TYR A 9 -11.50 5.21 4.73
N PHE A 10 -11.60 3.90 4.48
CA PHE A 10 -11.69 3.37 3.12
C PHE A 10 -12.97 3.79 2.39
N TRP A 11 -14.08 3.93 3.11
CA TRP A 11 -15.32 4.44 2.55
C TRP A 11 -15.13 5.90 2.09
N GLN A 12 -14.51 6.72 2.94
CA GLN A 12 -14.27 8.14 2.65
C GLN A 12 -13.21 8.38 1.57
N LEU A 13 -12.30 7.42 1.30
CA LEU A 13 -11.39 7.48 0.16
C LEU A 13 -12.13 7.48 -1.19
N SER A 14 -13.36 6.98 -1.23
CA SER A 14 -14.20 6.95 -2.44
C SER A 14 -15.15 8.15 -2.56
N SER A 15 -15.09 9.11 -1.63
CA SER A 15 -15.95 10.30 -1.64
C SER A 15 -15.72 11.13 -2.89
N LEU A 16 -16.77 11.76 -3.42
CA LEU A 16 -16.64 12.72 -4.53
C LEU A 16 -15.99 14.04 -4.07
N ASP A 17 -16.09 14.37 -2.79
CA ASP A 17 -15.43 15.53 -2.20
C ASP A 17 -13.93 15.28 -1.98
N SER A 18 -13.11 16.10 -2.64
CA SER A 18 -11.65 16.02 -2.55
C SER A 18 -11.11 16.27 -1.14
N LYS A 19 -11.75 17.17 -0.37
CA LYS A 19 -11.32 17.48 1.00
C LYS A 19 -11.54 16.29 1.93
N THR A 20 -12.67 15.62 1.77
CA THR A 20 -13.00 14.40 2.52
C THR A 20 -12.06 13.25 2.17
N ARG A 21 -11.75 13.03 0.89
CA ARG A 21 -10.74 12.04 0.49
C ARG A 21 -9.37 12.33 1.09
N ASN A 22 -8.91 13.59 1.05
CA ASN A 22 -7.60 13.98 1.57
C ASN A 22 -7.52 13.78 3.09
N ARG A 23 -8.52 14.27 3.85
CA ARG A 23 -8.59 14.06 5.31
C ARG A 23 -8.58 12.58 5.68
N SER A 24 -9.34 11.76 4.95
CA SER A 24 -9.38 10.32 5.17
C SER A 24 -8.03 9.65 4.88
N ALA A 25 -7.37 10.02 3.78
CA ALA A 25 -6.07 9.46 3.42
C ALA A 25 -5.01 9.75 4.49
N HIS A 26 -4.94 10.99 4.99
CA HIS A 26 -4.02 11.35 6.07
C HIS A 26 -4.37 10.64 7.38
N GLY A 27 -5.65 10.66 7.80
CA GLY A 27 -6.08 10.01 9.03
C GLY A 27 -5.86 8.49 9.03
N LEU A 28 -6.07 7.83 7.88
CA LEU A 28 -5.75 6.42 7.72
C LEU A 28 -4.26 6.16 7.94
N VAL A 29 -3.39 6.94 7.33
CA VAL A 29 -1.94 6.76 7.45
C VAL A 29 -1.48 6.98 8.89
N GLU A 30 -1.96 8.03 9.56
CA GLU A 30 -1.66 8.28 10.97
C GLU A 30 -2.08 7.11 11.86
N PHE A 31 -3.30 6.62 11.67
CA PHE A 31 -3.82 5.44 12.38
C PHE A 31 -2.95 4.20 12.14
N LEU A 32 -2.54 3.94 10.89
CA LEU A 32 -1.71 2.78 10.56
C LEU A 32 -0.30 2.84 11.16
N LEU A 33 0.31 4.02 11.16
CA LEU A 33 1.62 4.22 11.77
C LEU A 33 1.56 4.03 13.30
N GLU A 34 0.48 4.49 13.94
CA GLU A 34 0.24 4.26 15.37
C GLU A 34 0.13 2.76 15.67
N LYS A 35 -0.67 2.01 14.89
CA LYS A 35 -0.84 0.55 15.08
C LYS A 35 0.46 -0.22 14.86
N GLN A 36 1.24 0.16 13.86
CA GLN A 36 2.55 -0.45 13.63
C GLN A 36 3.52 -0.18 14.79
N ALA A 37 3.52 1.04 15.34
CA ALA A 37 4.36 1.38 16.48
C ALA A 37 3.93 0.63 17.76
N GLU A 38 2.63 0.43 17.99
CA GLU A 38 2.11 -0.42 19.08
C GLU A 38 2.58 -1.86 18.97
N MET A 39 2.51 -2.47 17.78
CA MET A 39 3.04 -3.80 17.53
C MET A 39 4.54 -3.88 17.82
N GLN A 40 5.32 -2.92 17.31
CA GLN A 40 6.78 -2.88 17.50
C GLN A 40 7.18 -2.74 18.98
N ARG A 41 6.44 -1.96 19.77
CA ARG A 41 6.68 -1.87 21.24
C ARG A 41 6.38 -3.17 21.98
N SER A 42 5.53 -4.02 21.41
CA SER A 42 5.11 -5.28 22.02
C SER A 42 5.95 -6.48 21.58
N GLN A 43 6.85 -6.30 20.60
CA GLN A 43 7.75 -7.35 20.09
C GLN A 43 9.20 -6.99 20.41
N ASP A 44 9.92 -7.89 21.12
CA ASP A 44 11.34 -7.72 21.48
C ASP A 44 12.30 -7.70 20.27
N SER A 45 11.88 -8.15 19.09
CA SER A 45 12.72 -8.19 17.89
C SER A 45 11.94 -7.84 16.62
N PHE A 46 12.03 -6.58 16.19
CA PHE A 46 11.54 -6.16 14.88
C PHE A 46 12.53 -6.58 13.78
N GLU A 47 12.28 -7.71 13.12
CA GLU A 47 13.18 -8.27 12.11
C GLU A 47 12.98 -7.59 10.72
N LYS A 48 13.32 -6.30 10.63
CA LYS A 48 13.26 -5.49 9.39
C LYS A 48 14.03 -6.13 8.22
N ASP A 49 15.10 -6.86 8.53
CA ASP A 49 16.03 -7.45 7.56
C ASP A 49 15.53 -8.75 6.89
N LYS A 50 14.37 -9.29 7.29
CA LYS A 50 13.81 -10.53 6.70
C LYS A 50 12.73 -10.32 5.64
N LEU A 51 12.50 -9.07 5.21
CA LEU A 51 11.63 -8.75 4.08
C LEU A 51 12.32 -9.09 2.73
N ASP A 52 12.67 -10.36 2.54
CA ASP A 52 13.03 -10.88 1.21
C ASP A 52 11.75 -11.32 0.51
N PHE A 53 11.10 -10.39 -0.19
CA PHE A 53 9.89 -10.60 -0.99
C PHE A 53 10.21 -11.09 -2.42
N LYS A 54 11.34 -11.76 -2.63
CA LYS A 54 11.63 -12.43 -3.89
C LYS A 54 10.49 -13.36 -4.29
N ASN A 55 10.15 -13.33 -5.57
CA ASN A 55 9.17 -14.22 -6.21
C ASN A 55 7.74 -14.12 -5.66
N GLY A 56 7.37 -13.01 -5.02
CA GLY A 56 5.98 -12.80 -4.57
C GLY A 56 5.59 -13.57 -3.30
N ASP A 57 6.55 -14.09 -2.53
CA ASP A 57 6.26 -14.73 -1.24
C ASP A 57 6.05 -13.67 -0.15
N PHE A 58 4.79 -13.33 0.09
CA PHE A 58 4.37 -12.36 1.10
C PHE A 58 4.02 -12.97 2.46
N THR A 59 4.24 -14.27 2.65
CA THR A 59 3.91 -14.94 3.93
C THR A 59 4.67 -14.35 5.13
N LYS A 60 5.80 -13.69 4.87
CA LYS A 60 6.58 -12.96 5.88
C LYS A 60 6.01 -11.58 6.23
N ALA A 61 5.16 -10.99 5.38
CA ALA A 61 4.57 -9.67 5.64
C ALA A 61 3.69 -9.67 6.90
N GLU A 62 3.00 -10.77 7.19
CA GLU A 62 2.19 -10.95 8.40
C GLU A 62 3.02 -10.94 9.70
N LYS A 63 4.33 -11.22 9.61
CA LYS A 63 5.24 -11.20 10.76
C LYS A 63 5.89 -9.84 10.98
N VAL A 64 5.85 -8.96 9.98
CA VAL A 64 6.56 -7.68 9.99
C VAL A 64 5.60 -6.49 10.09
N PHE A 65 4.45 -6.58 9.41
CA PHE A 65 3.43 -5.55 9.46
C PHE A 65 2.31 -5.92 10.42
N CYS A 66 1.74 -4.92 11.09
CA CYS A 66 0.52 -5.14 11.85
C CYS A 66 -0.65 -5.53 10.95
N TYR A 67 -1.66 -6.14 11.56
CA TYR A 67 -2.86 -6.59 10.86
C TYR A 67 -3.47 -5.46 10.01
N GLU A 68 -3.59 -4.27 10.59
CA GLU A 68 -4.17 -3.11 9.94
C GLU A 68 -3.36 -2.69 8.71
N ILE A 69 -2.03 -2.77 8.74
CA ILE A 69 -1.19 -2.47 7.58
C ILE A 69 -1.36 -3.52 6.48
N ASN A 70 -1.29 -4.81 6.81
CA ASN A 70 -1.50 -5.88 5.83
C ASN A 70 -2.87 -5.76 5.15
N TYR A 71 -3.92 -5.56 5.95
CA TYR A 71 -5.28 -5.33 5.45
C TYR A 71 -5.35 -4.08 4.56
N SER A 72 -4.74 -2.98 5.02
CA SER A 72 -4.78 -1.70 4.30
C SER A 72 -4.07 -1.79 2.97
N ILE A 73 -2.86 -2.34 2.88
CA ILE A 73 -2.14 -2.42 1.60
C ILE A 73 -2.96 -3.25 0.59
N GLY A 74 -3.50 -4.41 1.00
CA GLY A 74 -4.36 -5.20 0.12
C GLY A 74 -5.59 -4.44 -0.38
N ARG A 75 -6.27 -3.70 0.50
CA ARG A 75 -7.43 -2.86 0.15
C ARG A 75 -7.06 -1.66 -0.73
N LEU A 76 -5.95 -0.99 -0.43
CA LEU A 76 -5.45 0.16 -1.16
C LEU A 76 -5.05 -0.24 -2.59
N VAL A 77 -4.33 -1.35 -2.74
CA VAL A 77 -3.96 -1.90 -4.06
C VAL A 77 -5.20 -2.35 -4.85
N THR A 78 -6.15 -3.02 -4.19
CA THR A 78 -7.45 -3.38 -4.81
C THR A 78 -8.20 -2.13 -5.29
N GLY A 79 -8.20 -1.06 -4.50
CA GLY A 79 -8.84 0.21 -4.84
C GLY A 79 -8.29 0.89 -6.10
N LEU A 80 -7.06 0.57 -6.51
CA LEU A 80 -6.48 1.05 -7.78
C LEU A 80 -7.23 0.51 -9.01
N ASN A 81 -7.89 -0.66 -8.88
CA ASN A 81 -8.73 -1.26 -9.92
C ASN A 81 -10.15 -0.68 -9.96
N SER A 82 -10.48 0.31 -9.12
CA SER A 82 -11.84 0.85 -9.10
C SER A 82 -12.23 1.49 -10.45
N SER A 83 -13.44 1.22 -10.93
CA SER A 83 -14.04 1.90 -12.07
C SER A 83 -14.25 3.41 -11.85
N ARG A 84 -14.30 3.85 -10.59
CA ARG A 84 -14.60 5.24 -10.19
C ARG A 84 -13.34 6.06 -10.03
N ASP A 85 -13.21 7.14 -10.81
CA ASP A 85 -12.06 8.06 -10.79
C ASP A 85 -11.73 8.59 -9.39
N ALA A 86 -12.76 9.05 -8.66
CA ALA A 86 -12.58 9.58 -7.31
C ALA A 86 -11.99 8.54 -6.35
N ALA A 87 -12.43 7.28 -6.45
CA ALA A 87 -11.90 6.19 -5.65
C ALA A 87 -10.45 5.92 -6.01
N ARG A 88 -10.11 5.74 -7.30
CA ARG A 88 -8.72 5.50 -7.73
C ARG A 88 -7.77 6.58 -7.20
N LEU A 89 -8.17 7.85 -7.25
CA LEU A 89 -7.39 8.96 -6.71
C LEU A 89 -7.21 8.88 -5.19
N GLY A 90 -8.28 8.60 -4.43
CA GLY A 90 -8.21 8.48 -2.98
C GLY A 90 -7.34 7.32 -2.51
N PHE A 91 -7.55 6.13 -3.08
CA PHE A 91 -6.76 4.94 -2.76
C PHE A 91 -5.29 5.11 -3.14
N SER A 92 -4.99 5.72 -4.30
CA SER A 92 -3.61 6.00 -4.70
C SER A 92 -2.93 6.99 -3.77
N LEU A 93 -3.63 8.06 -3.36
CA LEU A 93 -3.08 9.05 -2.43
C LEU A 93 -2.72 8.42 -1.08
N ALA A 94 -3.64 7.66 -0.49
CA ALA A 94 -3.41 7.00 0.79
C ALA A 94 -2.24 6.00 0.70
N LEU A 95 -2.16 5.22 -0.38
CA LEU A 95 -1.05 4.29 -0.60
C LEU A 95 0.29 5.01 -0.78
N THR A 96 0.33 6.09 -1.56
CA THR A 96 1.54 6.92 -1.71
C THR A 96 2.00 7.47 -0.36
N LEU A 97 1.10 8.06 0.42
CA LEU A 97 1.44 8.63 1.74
C LEU A 97 1.94 7.56 2.71
N LEU A 98 1.31 6.38 2.74
CA LEU A 98 1.73 5.26 3.58
C LEU A 98 3.15 4.81 3.23
N LEU A 99 3.41 4.54 1.95
CA LEU A 99 4.71 4.09 1.47
C LEU A 99 5.78 5.16 1.62
N GLU A 100 5.42 6.45 1.51
CA GLU A 100 6.33 7.54 1.80
C GLU A 100 6.83 7.48 3.25
N LYS A 101 5.95 7.16 4.22
CA LYS A 101 6.30 7.08 5.64
C LYS A 101 6.95 5.75 6.04
N MET A 102 6.66 4.67 5.34
CA MET A 102 7.24 3.35 5.61
C MET A 102 8.48 3.09 4.74
N ASP A 103 9.66 3.35 5.28
CA ASP A 103 10.94 3.21 4.57
C ASP A 103 11.38 1.76 4.26
N PHE A 104 10.59 0.79 4.69
CA PHE A 104 10.97 -0.63 4.69
C PHE A 104 10.06 -1.53 3.87
N VAL A 105 8.99 -0.98 3.28
CA VAL A 105 8.18 -1.71 2.31
C VAL A 105 8.94 -1.69 0.96
N PRO A 106 9.32 -2.84 0.40
CA PRO A 106 9.94 -2.90 -0.92
C PRO A 106 8.93 -2.56 -2.01
N ALA A 107 9.39 -1.93 -3.10
CA ALA A 107 8.52 -1.54 -4.21
C ALA A 107 7.85 -2.75 -4.87
N GLU A 108 8.57 -3.87 -4.87
CA GLU A 108 8.13 -5.18 -5.35
C GLU A 108 6.87 -5.65 -4.64
N TYR A 109 6.70 -5.34 -3.34
CA TYR A 109 5.51 -5.71 -2.58
C TYR A 109 4.23 -5.15 -3.20
N VAL A 110 4.25 -3.87 -3.60
CA VAL A 110 3.12 -3.20 -4.25
C VAL A 110 2.84 -3.81 -5.62
N TYR A 111 3.90 -4.04 -6.40
CA TYR A 111 3.81 -4.60 -7.75
C TYR A 111 3.21 -6.01 -7.73
N TYR A 112 3.77 -6.91 -6.93
CA TYR A 112 3.32 -8.30 -6.85
C TYR A 112 1.98 -8.45 -6.12
N THR A 113 1.63 -7.56 -5.19
CA THR A 113 0.26 -7.53 -4.64
C THR A 113 -0.74 -7.21 -5.77
N GLN A 114 -0.38 -6.31 -6.70
CA GLN A 114 -1.21 -6.03 -7.87
C GLN A 114 -1.22 -7.19 -8.88
N ASP A 115 -0.07 -7.79 -9.19
CA ASP A 115 -0.01 -8.92 -10.11
C ASP A 115 -0.67 -10.19 -9.54
N GLY A 116 -0.64 -10.41 -8.22
CA GLY A 116 -1.39 -11.48 -7.58
C GLY A 116 -2.91 -11.32 -7.70
N ILE A 117 -3.40 -10.08 -7.81
CA ILE A 117 -4.79 -9.80 -8.20
C ILE A 117 -4.99 -10.13 -9.69
N SER A 118 -3.99 -9.87 -10.53
CA SER A 118 -3.99 -10.15 -11.98
C SER A 118 -4.07 -11.64 -12.34
N GLU A 119 -3.38 -12.52 -11.63
CA GLU A 119 -3.36 -13.95 -11.96
C GLU A 119 -4.74 -14.62 -11.81
N LYS A 120 -5.59 -14.05 -10.95
CA LYS A 120 -7.00 -14.46 -10.79
C LYS A 120 -7.89 -13.99 -11.94
N ASN A 121 -7.40 -13.09 -12.80
CA ASN A 121 -8.14 -12.40 -13.84
C ASN A 121 -7.78 -12.89 -15.26
N LYS A 122 -7.60 -14.20 -15.46
CA LYS A 122 -7.42 -14.74 -16.83
C LYS A 122 -8.72 -14.59 -17.63
N GLY A 123 -8.67 -13.80 -18.71
CA GLY A 123 -9.80 -13.63 -19.63
C GLY A 123 -10.62 -12.34 -19.47
N LEU A 124 -10.05 -11.29 -18.85
CA LEU A 124 -10.67 -9.96 -18.82
C LEU A 124 -11.00 -9.46 -20.23
N LYS A 125 -12.14 -8.80 -20.39
CA LYS A 125 -12.55 -8.17 -21.65
C LYS A 125 -13.16 -6.81 -21.40
N GLY A 126 -12.95 -5.89 -22.33
CA GLY A 126 -13.63 -4.59 -22.34
C GLY A 126 -13.25 -3.74 -21.14
N GLN A 127 -14.23 -3.42 -20.30
CA GLN A 127 -14.06 -2.46 -19.21
C GLN A 127 -13.12 -2.98 -18.11
N GLU A 128 -13.18 -4.27 -17.77
CA GLU A 128 -12.34 -4.86 -16.72
C GLU A 128 -10.86 -4.87 -17.13
N GLU A 129 -10.58 -5.14 -18.42
CA GLU A 129 -9.22 -5.08 -18.96
C GLU A 129 -8.65 -3.65 -18.89
N LYS A 130 -9.47 -2.65 -19.16
CA LYS A 130 -9.09 -1.24 -19.05
C LYS A 130 -8.77 -0.86 -17.60
N GLU A 131 -9.62 -1.26 -16.66
CA GLU A 131 -9.44 -1.01 -15.22
C GLU A 131 -8.17 -1.68 -14.70
N TYR A 132 -7.88 -2.89 -15.18
CA TYR A 132 -6.64 -3.60 -14.90
C TYR A 132 -5.40 -2.80 -15.32
N TYR A 133 -5.32 -2.34 -16.57
CA TYR A 133 -4.17 -1.56 -17.02
C TYR A 133 -4.06 -0.21 -16.31
N PHE A 134 -5.18 0.42 -15.97
CA PHE A 134 -5.16 1.61 -15.11
C PHE A 134 -4.56 1.29 -13.75
N ALA A 135 -4.98 0.21 -13.10
CA ALA A 135 -4.51 -0.15 -11.78
C ALA A 135 -2.99 -0.41 -11.78
N ARG A 136 -2.44 -1.00 -12.84
CA ARG A 136 -0.98 -1.15 -13.03
C ARG A 136 -0.28 0.19 -13.20
N MET A 137 -0.84 1.10 -14.00
CA MET A 137 -0.30 2.45 -14.15
C MET A 137 -0.30 3.21 -12.82
N PHE A 138 -1.38 3.13 -12.04
CA PHE A 138 -1.46 3.72 -10.71
C PHE A 138 -0.46 3.13 -9.74
N ALA A 139 -0.25 1.81 -9.75
CA ALA A 139 0.77 1.16 -8.92
C ALA A 139 2.18 1.70 -9.21
N VAL A 140 2.54 1.84 -10.50
CA VAL A 140 3.83 2.44 -10.89
C VAL A 140 3.92 3.91 -10.44
N MET A 141 2.86 4.70 -10.62
CA MET A 141 2.83 6.10 -10.18
C MET A 141 2.98 6.24 -8.67
N VAL A 142 2.38 5.33 -7.90
CA VAL A 142 2.48 5.30 -6.44
C VAL A 142 3.93 5.05 -6.02
N VAL A 143 4.60 4.05 -6.60
CA VAL A 143 6.00 3.71 -6.32
C VAL A 143 6.93 4.90 -6.61
N LEU A 144 6.71 5.57 -7.75
CA LEU A 144 7.47 6.76 -8.15
C LEU A 144 7.23 7.93 -7.17
N ARG A 145 5.97 8.24 -6.86
CA ARG A 145 5.63 9.38 -5.99
C ARG A 145 6.03 9.18 -4.53
N ALA A 146 6.02 7.94 -4.05
CA ALA A 146 6.54 7.59 -2.73
C ALA A 146 8.09 7.57 -2.68
N ARG A 147 8.76 7.85 -3.82
CA ARG A 147 10.22 7.87 -3.96
C ARG A 147 10.89 6.57 -3.55
N MET A 148 10.23 5.43 -3.84
CA MET A 148 10.74 4.13 -3.40
C MET A 148 11.99 3.70 -4.17
N ILE A 149 12.16 4.16 -5.41
CA ILE A 149 13.33 3.86 -6.25
C ILE A 149 14.57 4.56 -5.71
N ASP A 150 14.49 5.83 -5.36
CA ASP A 150 15.62 6.57 -4.76
C ASP A 150 16.15 5.91 -3.48
N ARG A 151 15.29 5.21 -2.72
CA ARG A 151 15.68 4.52 -1.48
C ARG A 151 16.55 3.29 -1.74
N SER A 152 16.35 2.59 -2.85
CA SER A 152 17.12 1.40 -3.17
C SER A 152 18.54 1.73 -3.63
N GLU A 153 18.73 2.88 -4.28
CA GLU A 153 20.05 3.39 -4.68
C GLU A 153 20.87 3.88 -3.48
N ASN A 154 20.26 4.64 -2.56
CA ASN A 154 20.96 5.15 -1.38
C ASN A 154 21.48 4.06 -0.41
N LYS A 155 20.96 2.83 -0.48
CA LYS A 155 21.49 1.70 0.31
C LYS A 155 22.83 1.16 -0.21
N LYS A 156 23.18 1.39 -1.49
CA LYS A 156 24.45 0.92 -2.06
C LYS A 156 25.63 1.80 -1.69
N ASP A 157 25.42 3.10 -1.48
CA ASP A 157 26.49 4.04 -1.14
C ASP A 157 26.95 3.99 0.33
N VAL A 158 26.25 3.25 1.19
CA VAL A 158 26.59 3.11 2.62
C VAL A 158 27.51 1.91 2.89
N ILE A 159 27.72 1.02 1.91
CA ILE A 159 28.53 -0.20 2.08
C ILE A 159 29.99 0.00 1.60
N GLU A 160 30.33 1.15 1.02
CA GLU A 160 31.69 1.45 0.52
C GLU A 160 32.46 2.56 1.28
N LYS A 161 32.26 2.72 2.60
CA LYS A 161 33.15 3.56 3.43
C LYS A 161 33.54 2.91 4.75
#